data_AF-A0A1V5KB79-F1
#
_entry.id   AF-A0A1V5KB79-F1
#
_cell.length_a   1.000
_cell.length_b   1.000
_cell.length_c   1.000
_cell.angle_alpha   90.00
_cell.angle_beta   90.00
_cell.angle_gamma   90.00
#
_symmetry.space_group_name_H-M   'P 1'
#
loop_
_entity.id
_entity.type
_entity.pdbx_description
1 polymer ?
#
loop_
_entity_poly.entity_id
_entity_poly.type
_entity_poly.pdbx_seq_one_letter_code
_entity_poly.pdbx_strand_id
1 'polypeptide(L)'
;MHPCSTCGDVFPTASMNLRVTRGYPYYRCKACVRASNARTIARVTRALEGAAAGGGKLKCVRCAKMKFAHFFVKGQTQLICTDCRWARRQSRVFETRIAMLRARSVNKGTPFAIDAAHLRGLWETQKGLCAYSGLPMVLAPSSRVTSHRIGAAYAMSVDRVRCGDGYVPGNVVLCCNAVNLFKNALSVEDFLRFAEAVASRSEVIRCAHG
;
A
#
# COMPACT_ATOMS: atom_id res chain seq x y z
N MET A 1 -12.72 9.51 -30.26
CA MET A 1 -11.89 10.69 -29.90
C MET A 1 -12.76 11.67 -29.12
N HIS A 2 -12.17 12.50 -28.24
CA HIS A 2 -12.93 13.48 -27.45
C HIS A 2 -12.22 14.85 -27.45
N PRO A 3 -12.98 15.96 -27.52
CA PRO A 3 -12.42 17.30 -27.37
C PRO A 3 -12.00 17.56 -25.92
N CYS A 4 -10.90 18.26 -25.73
CA CYS A 4 -10.44 18.72 -24.42
C CYS A 4 -11.26 19.91 -23.95
N SER A 5 -11.92 19.81 -22.80
CA SER A 5 -12.69 20.91 -22.19
C SER A 5 -11.83 22.08 -21.67
N THR A 6 -10.58 22.22 -22.11
CA THR A 6 -9.70 23.34 -21.75
C THR A 6 -9.08 23.97 -22.98
N CYS A 7 -8.48 23.17 -23.87
CA CYS A 7 -7.85 23.70 -25.09
C CYS A 7 -8.68 23.52 -26.35
N GLY A 8 -9.78 22.76 -26.31
CA GLY A 8 -10.62 22.47 -27.49
C GLY A 8 -10.10 21.34 -28.37
N ASP A 9 -8.79 21.09 -28.39
CA ASP A 9 -8.19 20.06 -29.24
C ASP A 9 -8.75 18.65 -29.01
N VAL A 10 -8.77 17.86 -30.07
CA VAL A 10 -9.34 16.52 -30.09
C VAL A 10 -8.25 15.47 -29.90
N PHE A 11 -8.47 14.53 -28.97
CA PHE A 11 -7.52 13.47 -28.68
C PHE A 11 -8.18 12.07 -28.67
N PRO A 12 -7.39 11.00 -28.87
CA PRO A 12 -7.82 9.64 -28.54
C PRO A 12 -8.20 9.51 -27.07
N THR A 13 -9.19 8.67 -26.75
CA THR A 13 -9.70 8.50 -25.37
C THR A 13 -8.60 8.07 -24.39
N ALA A 14 -7.66 7.22 -24.82
CA ALA A 14 -6.49 6.80 -24.03
C ALA A 14 -5.52 7.95 -23.66
N SER A 15 -5.60 9.07 -24.37
CA SER A 15 -4.81 10.29 -24.13
C SER A 15 -5.54 11.33 -23.28
N MET A 16 -6.77 11.02 -22.83
CA MET A 16 -7.63 11.91 -22.06
C MET A 16 -7.76 11.47 -20.61
N ASN A 17 -7.98 12.44 -19.73
CA ASN A 17 -8.36 12.20 -18.35
C ASN A 17 -9.85 12.56 -18.18
N LEU A 18 -10.65 11.58 -17.78
CA LEU A 18 -12.01 11.81 -17.32
C LEU A 18 -11.97 12.56 -15.98
N ARG A 19 -12.74 13.64 -15.89
CA ARG A 19 -12.95 14.44 -14.69
C ARG A 19 -14.44 14.55 -14.42
N VAL A 20 -14.80 14.81 -13.17
CA VAL A 20 -16.19 14.98 -12.75
C VAL A 20 -16.26 16.22 -11.87
N THR A 21 -17.15 17.15 -12.22
CA THR A 21 -17.43 18.36 -11.42
C THR A 21 -18.93 18.46 -11.23
N ARG A 22 -19.40 18.54 -9.97
CA ARG A 22 -20.83 18.57 -9.64
C ARG A 22 -21.65 17.44 -10.29
N GLY A 23 -21.05 16.25 -10.42
CA GLY A 23 -21.69 15.10 -11.06
C GLY A 23 -21.57 15.05 -12.59
N TYR A 24 -21.12 16.12 -13.25
CA TYR A 24 -21.01 16.16 -14.71
C TYR A 24 -19.62 15.70 -15.19
N PRO A 25 -19.54 14.65 -16.03
CA PRO A 25 -18.29 14.17 -16.58
C PRO A 25 -17.79 15.09 -17.70
N TYR A 26 -16.47 15.28 -17.77
CA TYR A 26 -15.82 16.02 -18.85
C TYR A 26 -14.37 15.55 -19.04
N TYR A 27 -13.82 15.75 -20.23
CA TYR A 27 -12.50 15.21 -20.59
C TYR A 27 -11.45 16.32 -20.71
N ARG A 28 -10.25 16.08 -20.18
CA ARG A 28 -9.10 16.98 -20.35
C ARG A 28 -7.88 16.23 -20.85
N CYS A 29 -7.14 16.82 -21.78
CA CYS A 29 -5.88 16.27 -22.25
C CYS A 29 -4.81 16.27 -21.14
N LYS A 30 -3.82 15.37 -21.24
CA LYS A 30 -2.75 15.22 -20.25
C LYS A 30 -1.98 16.53 -20.00
N ALA A 31 -1.71 17.32 -21.05
CA ALA A 31 -1.01 18.60 -20.94
C ALA A 31 -1.81 19.62 -20.11
N CYS A 32 -3.10 19.80 -20.42
CA CYS A 32 -3.98 20.70 -19.68
C CYS A 32 -4.14 20.29 -18.20
N VAL A 33 -4.22 18.99 -17.92
CA VAL A 33 -4.25 18.49 -16.54
C VAL A 33 -2.94 18.80 -15.80
N ARG A 34 -1.78 18.56 -16.42
CA ARG A 34 -0.47 18.87 -15.83
C ARG A 34 -0.33 20.37 -15.52
N ALA A 35 -0.68 21.25 -16.46
CA ALA A 35 -0.65 22.69 -16.25
C ALA A 35 -1.59 23.14 -15.11
N SER A 36 -2.79 22.56 -15.04
CA SER A 36 -3.74 22.82 -13.94
C SER A 36 -3.19 22.39 -12.58
N ASN A 37 -2.54 21.23 -12.51
CA ASN A 37 -1.92 20.72 -11.30
C ASN A 37 -0.74 21.62 -10.89
N ALA A 38 0.10 22.07 -11.83
CA ALA A 38 1.22 22.97 -11.57
C ALA A 38 0.74 24.29 -10.93
N ARG A 39 -0.32 24.90 -11.46
CA ARG A 39 -0.94 26.10 -10.85
C ARG A 39 -1.44 25.84 -9.43
N THR A 40 -2.06 24.68 -9.20
CA THR A 40 -2.56 24.29 -7.88
C THR A 40 -1.41 24.08 -6.89
N ILE A 41 -0.35 23.40 -7.33
CA ILE A 41 0.87 23.18 -6.54
C ILE A 41 1.49 24.51 -6.14
N ALA A 42 1.66 25.44 -7.08
CA ALA A 42 2.22 26.77 -6.80
C ALA A 42 1.40 27.53 -5.74
N ARG A 43 0.06 27.47 -5.82
CA ARG A 43 -0.82 28.06 -4.80
C ARG A 43 -0.63 27.43 -3.42
N VAL A 44 -0.57 26.09 -3.35
CA VAL A 44 -0.36 25.36 -2.09
C VAL A 44 1.02 25.65 -1.50
N THR A 45 2.06 25.70 -2.35
CA THR A 45 3.42 26.03 -1.93
C THR A 45 3.50 27.43 -1.31
N ARG A 46 2.90 28.45 -1.95
CA ARG A 46 2.84 29.81 -1.38
C ARG A 46 2.15 29.86 -0.02
N ALA A 47 1.05 29.12 0.16
CA ALA A 47 0.36 29.04 1.45
C ALA A 47 1.25 28.41 2.54
N LEU A 48 2.03 27.38 2.18
CA LEU A 48 2.99 26.74 3.10
C LEU A 48 4.12 27.69 3.49
N GLU A 49 4.68 28.41 2.53
CA GLU A 49 5.79 29.34 2.76
C GLU A 49 5.34 30.54 3.58
N GLY A 50 4.18 31.13 3.28
CA GLY A 50 3.61 32.20 4.09
C GLY A 50 3.33 31.78 5.53
N ALA A 51 2.76 30.58 5.73
CA ALA A 51 2.54 30.03 7.06
C ALA A 51 3.86 29.74 7.80
N ALA A 52 4.89 29.26 7.10
CA ALA A 52 6.20 29.01 7.70
C ALA A 52 6.89 30.31 8.15
N ALA A 53 6.84 31.36 7.33
CA ALA A 53 7.44 32.65 7.63
C ALA A 53 6.70 33.41 8.74
N GLY A 54 5.36 33.37 8.74
CA GLY A 54 4.53 34.07 9.73
C GLY A 54 4.18 33.28 10.99
N GLY A 55 4.76 32.10 11.20
CA GLY A 55 4.41 31.23 12.33
C GLY A 55 2.97 30.69 12.31
N GLY A 56 2.28 30.80 11.17
CA GLY A 56 0.89 30.44 10.98
C GLY A 56 0.65 28.92 10.93
N LYS A 57 -0.60 28.52 11.21
CA LYS A 57 -1.07 27.13 11.08
C LYS A 57 -1.99 26.99 9.87
N LEU A 58 -1.94 25.84 9.21
CA LEU A 58 -2.77 25.47 8.07
C LEU A 58 -3.69 24.31 8.44
N LYS A 59 -4.91 24.32 7.87
CA LYS A 59 -5.89 23.26 8.06
C LYS A 59 -5.59 22.08 7.15
N CYS A 60 -5.47 20.89 7.73
CA CYS A 60 -5.42 19.65 6.96
C CYS A 60 -6.80 19.36 6.33
N VAL A 61 -6.87 19.16 5.01
CA VAL A 61 -8.14 18.86 4.32
C VAL A 61 -8.70 17.48 4.66
N ARG A 62 -7.90 16.61 5.29
CA ARG A 62 -8.31 15.24 5.65
C ARG A 62 -8.79 15.11 7.09
N CYS A 63 -8.01 15.57 8.06
CA CYS A 63 -8.36 15.45 9.48
C CYS A 63 -8.91 16.75 10.08
N ALA A 64 -9.04 17.82 9.29
CA ALA A 64 -9.52 19.14 9.71
C ALA A 64 -8.69 19.85 10.81
N LYS A 65 -7.62 19.24 11.32
CA LYS A 65 -6.75 19.83 12.35
C LYS A 65 -5.86 20.94 11.78
N MET A 66 -5.64 21.99 12.59
CA MET A 66 -4.69 23.08 12.33
C MET A 66 -3.27 22.63 12.71
N LYS A 67 -2.31 22.75 11.80
CA LYS A 67 -0.91 22.34 12.02
C LYS A 67 0.08 23.33 11.42
N PHE A 68 1.29 23.39 11.96
CA PHE A 68 2.38 24.18 11.38
C PHE A 68 2.79 23.66 10.00
N ALA A 69 3.38 24.54 9.18
CA ALA A 69 3.75 24.25 7.80
C ALA A 69 4.65 23.01 7.64
N HIS A 70 5.55 22.74 8.59
CA HIS A 70 6.45 21.57 8.54
C HIS A 70 5.72 20.21 8.64
N PHE A 71 4.47 20.19 9.09
CA PHE A 71 3.62 18.99 9.05
C PHE A 71 3.02 18.72 7.66
N PHE A 72 3.40 19.46 6.62
CA PHE A 72 2.89 19.29 5.27
C PHE A 72 4.04 19.14 4.28
N VAL A 73 3.81 18.37 3.22
CA VAL A 73 4.81 18.11 2.18
C VAL A 73 4.63 19.13 1.05
N LYS A 74 5.73 19.74 0.59
CA LYS A 74 5.76 20.65 -0.57
C LYS A 74 5.48 19.92 -1.89
N GLY A 75 5.12 20.65 -2.94
CA GLY A 75 4.89 20.07 -4.27
C GLY A 75 3.58 19.29 -4.41
N GLN A 76 2.60 19.56 -3.55
CA GLN A 76 1.35 18.81 -3.47
C GLN A 76 0.17 19.66 -3.93
N THR A 77 -0.85 19.03 -4.53
CA THR A 77 -2.08 19.73 -4.94
C THR A 77 -3.05 19.98 -3.80
N GLN A 78 -2.80 19.41 -2.61
CA GLN A 78 -3.66 19.50 -1.44
C GLN A 78 -2.83 19.60 -0.14
N LEU A 79 -3.38 20.33 0.83
CA LEU A 79 -2.85 20.45 2.19
C LEU A 79 -3.28 19.24 3.04
N ILE A 80 -2.58 18.13 2.89
CA ILE A 80 -2.75 16.93 3.74
C ILE A 80 -1.57 16.86 4.72
N CYS A 81 -1.80 16.71 6.02
CA CYS A 81 -0.69 16.58 6.96
C CYS A 81 0.08 15.26 6.76
N THR A 82 1.34 15.22 7.20
CA THR A 82 2.23 14.05 7.13
C THR A 82 1.59 12.79 7.71
N ASP A 83 0.97 12.87 8.89
CA ASP A 83 0.29 11.72 9.52
C ASP A 83 -0.86 11.20 8.65
N CYS A 84 -1.67 12.11 8.11
CA CYS A 84 -2.76 11.75 7.20
C CYS A 84 -2.25 11.16 5.89
N ARG A 85 -1.09 11.57 5.38
CA ARG A 85 -0.47 10.93 4.21
C ARG A 85 0.05 9.54 4.57
N TRP A 86 0.67 9.39 5.73
CA TRP A 86 1.18 8.13 6.24
C TRP A 86 0.05 7.10 6.44
N ALA A 87 -1.01 7.49 7.15
CA ALA A 87 -2.20 6.66 7.33
C ALA A 87 -2.83 6.27 5.98
N ARG A 88 -2.91 7.20 5.01
CA ARG A 88 -3.39 6.89 3.64
C ARG A 88 -2.52 5.81 2.99
N ARG A 89 -1.20 5.96 3.13
CA ARG A 89 -0.23 5.05 2.53
C ARG A 89 -0.37 3.66 3.10
N GLN A 90 -0.51 3.52 4.42
CA GLN A 90 -0.76 2.24 5.07
C GLN A 90 -2.09 1.61 4.62
N SER A 91 -3.20 2.37 4.61
CA SER A 91 -4.48 1.86 4.09
C SER A 91 -4.38 1.35 2.66
N ARG A 92 -3.66 2.08 1.80
CA ARG A 92 -3.49 1.68 0.40
C ARG A 92 -2.74 0.36 0.25
N VAL A 93 -1.85 -0.01 1.18
CA VAL A 93 -1.16 -1.31 1.14
C VAL A 93 -2.16 -2.45 1.29
N PHE A 94 -3.08 -2.36 2.26
CA PHE A 94 -4.12 -3.36 2.48
C PHE A 94 -5.11 -3.42 1.31
N GLU A 95 -5.59 -2.27 0.82
CA GLU A 95 -6.49 -2.19 -0.33
C GLU A 95 -5.88 -2.81 -1.59
N THR A 96 -4.62 -2.46 -1.89
CA THR A 96 -3.90 -3.02 -3.04
C THR A 96 -3.73 -4.53 -2.89
N ARG A 97 -3.41 -5.00 -1.68
CA ARG A 97 -3.25 -6.44 -1.41
C ARG A 97 -4.56 -7.18 -1.62
N ILE A 98 -5.68 -6.66 -1.10
CA ILE A 98 -7.02 -7.23 -1.29
C ILE A 98 -7.39 -7.32 -2.76
N ALA A 99 -7.15 -6.27 -3.55
CA ALA A 99 -7.42 -6.30 -4.99
C ALA A 99 -6.62 -7.42 -5.69
N MET A 100 -5.34 -7.58 -5.37
CA MET A 100 -4.50 -8.65 -5.93
C MET A 100 -4.96 -10.04 -5.51
N LEU A 101 -5.30 -10.25 -4.24
CA LEU A 101 -5.75 -11.55 -3.74
C LEU A 101 -7.12 -11.91 -4.30
N ARG A 102 -8.04 -10.95 -4.40
CA ARG A 102 -9.36 -11.14 -5.01
C ARG A 102 -9.23 -11.58 -6.47
N ALA A 103 -8.42 -10.87 -7.27
CA ALA A 103 -8.17 -11.25 -8.66
C ALA A 103 -7.62 -12.68 -8.77
N ARG A 104 -6.68 -13.06 -7.90
CA ARG A 104 -6.14 -14.42 -7.82
C ARG A 104 -7.21 -15.45 -7.43
N SER A 105 -8.07 -15.14 -6.47
CA SER A 105 -9.13 -16.04 -6.02
C SER A 105 -10.19 -16.29 -7.09
N VAL A 106 -10.60 -15.23 -7.80
CA VAL A 106 -11.50 -15.32 -8.96
C VAL A 106 -10.90 -16.23 -10.02
N ASN A 107 -9.64 -16.02 -10.40
CA ASN A 107 -8.96 -16.85 -11.40
C ASN A 107 -8.84 -18.33 -11.00
N LYS A 108 -8.83 -18.64 -9.70
CA LYS A 108 -8.71 -19.99 -9.16
C LYS A 108 -10.04 -20.60 -8.72
N GLY A 109 -11.15 -19.87 -8.79
CA GLY A 109 -12.45 -20.32 -8.28
C GLY A 109 -12.46 -20.62 -6.77
N THR A 110 -11.67 -19.89 -5.97
CA THR A 110 -11.58 -20.13 -4.52
C THR A 110 -12.38 -19.10 -3.70
N PRO A 111 -12.91 -19.47 -2.52
CA PRO A 111 -13.63 -18.54 -1.65
C PRO A 111 -12.80 -17.31 -1.29
N PHE A 112 -13.46 -16.15 -1.25
CA PHE A 112 -12.85 -14.87 -0.88
C PHE A 112 -13.85 -14.03 -0.08
N ALA A 113 -13.59 -13.86 1.23
CA ALA A 113 -14.48 -13.17 2.15
C ALA A 113 -13.76 -12.21 3.11
N ILE A 114 -12.51 -11.85 2.82
CA ILE A 114 -11.75 -10.85 3.59
C ILE A 114 -11.73 -9.49 2.88
N ASP A 115 -11.53 -8.42 3.64
CA ASP A 115 -11.39 -7.06 3.13
C ASP A 115 -10.19 -6.33 3.75
N ALA A 116 -10.02 -5.04 3.42
CA ALA A 116 -8.90 -4.25 3.91
C ALA A 116 -9.00 -3.95 5.42
N ALA A 117 -10.20 -3.95 5.99
CA ALA A 117 -10.40 -3.78 7.42
C ALA A 117 -9.97 -5.04 8.17
N HIS A 118 -10.30 -6.23 7.65
CA HIS A 118 -9.85 -7.51 8.19
C HIS A 118 -8.31 -7.62 8.24
N LEU A 119 -7.61 -7.29 7.14
CA LEU A 119 -6.14 -7.31 7.13
C LEU A 119 -5.52 -6.31 8.11
N ARG A 120 -6.16 -5.15 8.31
CA ARG A 120 -5.71 -4.17 9.30
C ARG A 120 -5.89 -4.69 10.73
N GLY A 121 -7.04 -5.30 11.01
CA GLY A 121 -7.29 -5.95 12.30
C GLY A 121 -6.25 -7.02 12.60
N LEU A 122 -5.90 -7.87 11.62
CA LEU A 122 -4.81 -8.84 11.77
C LEU A 122 -3.46 -8.17 12.05
N TRP A 123 -3.13 -7.09 11.33
CA TRP A 123 -1.90 -6.34 11.56
C TRP A 123 -1.79 -5.79 12.99
N GLU A 124 -2.88 -5.23 13.51
CA GLU A 124 -2.97 -4.68 14.86
C GLU A 124 -2.87 -5.79 15.92
N THR A 125 -3.65 -6.86 15.79
CA THR A 125 -3.63 -8.01 16.70
C THR A 125 -2.27 -8.71 16.72
N GLN A 126 -1.63 -8.87 15.54
CA GLN A 126 -0.30 -9.45 15.42
C GLN A 126 0.83 -8.47 15.78
N LYS A 127 0.52 -7.21 16.11
CA LYS A 127 1.51 -6.16 16.44
C LYS A 127 2.58 -5.96 15.34
N GLY A 128 2.20 -6.19 14.08
CA GLY A 128 3.13 -6.14 12.95
C GLY A 128 4.16 -7.28 12.89
N LEU A 129 3.96 -8.37 13.65
CA LEU A 129 4.83 -9.55 13.67
C LEU A 129 4.30 -10.67 12.79
N CYS A 130 5.21 -11.43 12.20
CA CYS A 130 4.91 -12.63 11.42
C CYS A 130 4.24 -13.68 12.32
N ALA A 131 3.06 -14.18 11.93
CA ALA A 131 2.30 -15.16 12.72
C ALA A 131 3.06 -16.46 13.00
N TYR A 132 3.95 -16.86 12.08
CA TYR A 132 4.70 -18.12 12.19
C TYR A 132 6.06 -17.96 12.89
N SER A 133 6.81 -16.90 12.57
CA SER A 133 8.20 -16.76 13.02
C SER A 133 8.40 -15.70 14.10
N GLY A 134 7.40 -14.88 14.41
CA GLY A 134 7.52 -13.73 15.32
C GLY A 134 8.39 -12.59 14.79
N LEU A 135 8.98 -12.72 13.58
CA LEU A 135 9.83 -11.69 13.00
C LEU A 135 9.01 -10.44 12.62
N PRO A 136 9.57 -9.22 12.78
CA PRO A 136 8.92 -8.00 12.34
C PRO A 136 8.64 -8.00 10.83
N MET A 137 7.42 -7.64 10.45
CA MET A 137 7.03 -7.47 9.06
C MET A 137 7.19 -6.02 8.60
N VAL A 138 7.39 -5.83 7.30
CA VAL A 138 7.45 -4.51 6.65
C VAL A 138 6.14 -4.24 5.91
N LEU A 139 5.42 -3.20 6.36
CA LEU A 139 4.22 -2.69 5.70
C LEU A 139 4.59 -1.63 4.65
N ALA A 140 5.04 -2.08 3.48
CA ALA A 140 5.43 -1.20 2.37
C ALA A 140 4.59 -1.45 1.10
N PRO A 141 4.37 -0.41 0.26
CA PRO A 141 3.80 -0.59 -1.08
C PRO A 141 4.68 -1.52 -1.91
N SER A 142 4.06 -2.36 -2.74
CA SER A 142 4.73 -3.34 -3.61
C SER A 142 5.86 -2.75 -4.46
N SER A 143 5.75 -1.48 -4.89
CA SER A 143 6.78 -0.79 -5.69
C SER A 143 8.04 -0.36 -4.93
N ARG A 144 8.08 -0.46 -3.58
CA ARG A 144 9.27 -0.12 -2.77
C ARG A 144 9.94 -1.33 -2.13
N VAL A 145 9.32 -2.50 -2.25
CA VAL A 145 9.84 -3.76 -1.71
C VAL A 145 10.89 -4.38 -2.64
N THR A 146 10.96 -3.93 -3.90
CA THR A 146 11.78 -4.52 -4.97
C THR A 146 13.25 -4.09 -4.97
N SER A 147 13.66 -3.06 -4.21
CA SER A 147 15.02 -2.50 -4.34
C SER A 147 16.10 -3.27 -3.58
N HIS A 148 15.75 -4.13 -2.61
CA HIS A 148 16.71 -5.04 -1.94
C HIS A 148 16.05 -6.38 -1.62
N ARG A 149 16.70 -7.50 -2.00
CA ARG A 149 16.21 -8.87 -1.75
C ARG A 149 15.86 -9.11 -0.27
N ILE A 150 16.61 -8.51 0.65
CA ILE A 150 16.36 -8.60 2.10
C ILE A 150 15.03 -7.93 2.48
N GLY A 151 14.75 -6.72 1.96
CA GLY A 151 13.47 -6.03 2.24
C GLY A 151 12.24 -6.80 1.72
N ALA A 152 12.40 -7.53 0.61
CA ALA A 152 11.37 -8.41 0.07
C ALA A 152 11.09 -9.64 0.94
N ALA A 153 12.07 -10.14 1.68
CA ALA A 153 11.88 -11.28 2.58
C ALA A 153 10.94 -10.95 3.76
N TYR A 154 11.08 -9.75 4.34
CA TYR A 154 10.29 -9.30 5.49
C TYR A 154 8.98 -8.59 5.12
N ALA A 155 8.70 -8.40 3.82
CA ALA A 155 7.47 -7.75 3.39
C ALA A 155 6.24 -8.53 3.87
N MET A 156 5.21 -7.80 4.33
CA MET A 156 3.95 -8.40 4.75
C MET A 156 3.30 -9.16 3.58
N SER A 157 3.06 -10.45 3.81
CA SER A 157 2.30 -11.36 2.97
C SER A 157 1.04 -11.84 3.69
N VAL A 158 0.09 -12.33 2.93
CA VAL A 158 -1.17 -12.90 3.42
C VAL A 158 -1.14 -14.39 3.08
N ASP A 159 -1.08 -15.23 4.09
CA ASP A 159 -1.08 -16.69 3.95
C ASP A 159 -2.46 -17.28 4.23
N ARG A 160 -2.73 -18.43 3.61
CA ARG A 160 -3.88 -19.28 3.91
C ARG A 160 -3.38 -20.45 4.75
N VAL A 161 -3.76 -20.46 6.04
CA VAL A 161 -3.32 -21.48 7.00
C VAL A 161 -3.60 -22.88 6.44
N ARG A 162 -4.85 -23.08 6.01
CA ARG A 162 -5.30 -24.23 5.21
C ARG A 162 -5.42 -23.81 3.75
N CYS A 163 -4.60 -24.36 2.88
CA CYS A 163 -4.50 -23.86 1.49
C CYS A 163 -5.76 -24.06 0.64
N GLY A 164 -6.65 -24.99 1.03
CA GLY A 164 -7.90 -25.32 0.33
C GLY A 164 -9.01 -24.28 0.51
N ASP A 165 -9.16 -23.69 1.69
CA ASP A 165 -10.39 -22.96 2.08
C ASP A 165 -10.47 -21.51 1.53
N GLY A 166 -9.53 -21.10 0.68
CA GLY A 166 -9.50 -19.73 0.15
C GLY A 166 -9.13 -18.66 1.18
N TYR A 167 -9.39 -17.38 0.87
CA TYR A 167 -9.11 -16.26 1.77
C TYR A 167 -10.39 -15.87 2.51
N VAL A 168 -10.65 -16.53 3.62
CA VAL A 168 -11.83 -16.31 4.48
C VAL A 168 -11.41 -16.00 5.91
N PRO A 169 -12.23 -15.27 6.70
CA PRO A 169 -11.97 -15.09 8.13
C PRO A 169 -11.70 -16.43 8.82
N GLY A 170 -10.70 -16.47 9.70
CA GLY A 170 -10.29 -17.70 10.41
C GLY A 170 -9.39 -18.65 9.62
N ASN A 171 -9.11 -18.39 8.34
CA ASN A 171 -8.14 -19.13 7.53
C ASN A 171 -6.97 -18.27 7.04
N VAL A 172 -6.84 -17.03 7.53
CA VAL A 172 -5.86 -16.07 7.04
C VAL A 172 -5.00 -15.54 8.16
N VAL A 173 -3.68 -15.49 7.93
CA VAL A 173 -2.70 -14.86 8.82
C VAL A 173 -1.75 -13.96 8.02
N LEU A 174 -1.17 -12.96 8.69
CA LEU A 174 -0.08 -12.18 8.11
C LEU A 174 1.27 -12.81 8.46
N CYS A 175 2.15 -12.93 7.48
CA CYS A 175 3.49 -13.46 7.68
C CYS A 175 4.52 -12.77 6.79
N CYS A 176 5.81 -12.92 7.10
CA CYS A 176 6.88 -12.50 6.21
C CYS A 176 6.78 -13.24 4.87
N ASN A 177 7.01 -12.55 3.76
CA ASN A 177 6.96 -13.15 2.42
C ASN A 177 7.90 -14.36 2.27
N ALA A 178 9.12 -14.31 2.82
CA ALA A 178 10.02 -15.47 2.79
C ALA A 178 9.45 -16.69 3.54
N VAL A 179 8.80 -16.45 4.68
CA VAL A 179 8.16 -17.51 5.47
C VAL A 179 6.96 -18.10 4.71
N ASN A 180 6.16 -17.25 4.08
CA ASN A 180 5.04 -17.70 3.23
C ASN A 180 5.53 -18.55 2.04
N LEU A 181 6.65 -18.15 1.43
CA LEU A 181 7.27 -18.90 0.33
C LEU A 181 7.81 -20.25 0.80
N PHE A 182 8.35 -20.33 2.02
CA PHE A 182 8.79 -21.59 2.60
C PHE A 182 7.61 -22.50 2.95
N LYS A 183 6.56 -21.98 3.60
CA LYS A 183 5.34 -22.74 3.88
C LYS A 183 4.69 -23.24 2.59
N ASN A 184 4.56 -22.37 1.59
CA ASN A 184 3.93 -22.69 0.30
C ASN A 184 2.58 -23.42 0.48
N ALA A 185 2.49 -24.68 0.06
CA ALA A 185 1.29 -25.52 0.16
C ALA A 185 1.36 -26.52 1.33
N LEU A 186 2.43 -26.51 2.13
CA LEU A 186 2.58 -27.38 3.28
C LEU A 186 1.48 -27.12 4.31
N SER A 187 1.11 -28.19 5.02
CA SER A 187 0.38 -28.08 6.28
C SER A 187 1.23 -27.28 7.28
N VAL A 188 0.58 -26.71 8.30
CA VAL A 188 1.32 -26.02 9.38
C VAL A 188 2.28 -26.99 10.07
N GLU A 189 1.87 -28.23 10.28
CA GLU A 189 2.66 -29.25 10.96
C GLU A 189 3.91 -29.64 10.16
N ASP A 190 3.77 -29.91 8.86
CA ASP A 190 4.92 -30.19 7.99
C ASP A 190 5.86 -28.99 7.90
N PHE A 191 5.30 -27.78 7.76
CA PHE A 191 6.09 -26.55 7.73
C PHE A 191 6.95 -26.38 9.00
N LEU A 192 6.35 -26.59 10.19
CA LEU A 192 7.08 -26.50 11.46
C LEU A 192 8.15 -27.60 11.58
N ARG A 193 7.82 -28.84 11.19
CA ARG A 193 8.76 -29.96 11.18
C ARG A 193 9.99 -29.67 10.30
N PHE A 194 9.78 -29.15 9.10
CA PHE A 194 10.89 -28.77 8.21
C PHE A 194 11.67 -27.57 8.77
N ALA A 195 10.99 -26.58 9.33
CA ALA A 195 11.66 -25.42 9.93
C ALA A 195 12.60 -25.83 11.08
N GLU A 196 12.15 -26.74 11.95
CA GLU A 196 12.95 -27.28 13.06
C GLU A 196 14.13 -28.11 12.56
N ALA A 197 13.92 -28.96 11.55
CA ALA A 197 14.99 -29.74 10.93
C ALA A 197 16.09 -28.85 10.30
N VAL A 198 15.70 -27.72 9.69
CA VAL A 198 16.67 -26.74 9.17
C VAL A 198 17.39 -26.01 10.31
N ALA A 199 16.65 -25.55 11.32
CA ALA A 199 17.21 -24.79 12.43
C ALA A 199 18.23 -25.60 13.25
N SER A 200 17.95 -26.89 13.49
CA SER A 200 18.85 -27.81 14.20
C SER A 200 20.17 -28.08 13.48
N ARG A 201 20.26 -27.81 12.17
CA ARG A 201 21.49 -27.93 11.37
C ARG A 201 22.24 -26.60 11.18
N SER A 202 21.79 -25.52 11.81
CA SER A 202 22.31 -24.17 11.55
C SER A 202 23.80 -24.00 11.81
N GLU A 203 24.35 -24.60 12.87
CA GLU A 203 25.78 -24.52 13.20
C GLU A 203 26.67 -25.20 12.15
N VAL A 204 26.27 -26.36 11.64
CA VAL A 204 27.01 -27.07 10.57
C VAL A 204 27.04 -26.23 9.29
N ILE A 205 25.93 -25.58 8.96
CA ILE A 205 25.82 -24.73 7.76
C ILE A 205 26.68 -23.47 7.90
N ARG A 206 26.70 -22.86 9.10
CA ARG A 206 27.51 -21.66 9.37
C ARG A 206 29.00 -21.95 9.33
N CYS A 207 29.44 -23.06 9.93
CA CYS A 207 30.85 -23.45 9.93
C CYS A 207 31.37 -23.87 8.54
N ALA A 208 30.52 -24.38 7.65
CA ALA A 208 30.92 -24.75 6.28
C ALA A 208 31.19 -23.54 5.36
N HIS A 209 30.82 -22.33 5.80
CA HIS A 209 30.88 -21.11 4.99
C HIS A 209 31.46 -19.90 5.74
N GLY A 210 32.08 -20.11 6.91
CA GLY A 210 32.86 -19.11 7.64
C GLY A 210 34.35 -19.34 7.43
#